data_AF-A0A1H4KHV7-F1
#
_entry.id   AF-A0A1H4KHV7-F1
#
_cell.length_a   1.000
_cell.length_b   1.000
_cell.length_c   1.000
_cell.angle_alpha   90.00
_cell.angle_beta   90.00
_cell.angle_gamma   90.00
#
_symmetry.space_group_name_H-M   'P 1'
#
loop_
_entity.id
_entity.type
_entity.pdbx_description
1 polymer ?
#
loop_
_entity_poly.entity_id
_entity_poly.type
_entity_poly.pdbx_seq_one_letter_code
_entity_poly.pdbx_strand_id
1 'polypeptide(L)' 'MALRFIGTALEHGNCPTLYEAEEPGDIVVQGGKRTDPEYLAQLRDVGEHDTFAVICSGAVWCG' A
#
# COMPACT_ATOMS: atom_id res chain seq x y z
N MET A 1 0.20 16.39 -10.25
CA MET A 1 -0.01 15.20 -9.40
C MET A 1 -1.28 15.34 -8.59
N ALA A 2 -2.38 14.96 -9.23
CA ALA A 2 -3.63 14.60 -8.59
C ALA A 2 -3.64 13.10 -8.27
N LEU A 3 -4.26 12.73 -7.13
CA LEU A 3 -4.49 11.34 -6.74
C LEU A 3 -6.00 11.08 -6.77
N ARG A 4 -6.42 10.00 -7.44
CA ARG A 4 -7.82 9.57 -7.48
C ARG A 4 -8.05 8.49 -6.43
N PHE A 5 -8.92 8.75 -5.48
CA PHE A 5 -9.28 7.75 -4.46
C PHE A 5 -9.92 6.51 -5.11
N ILE A 6 -9.40 5.33 -4.76
CA ILE A 6 -9.92 4.03 -5.22
C ILE A 6 -10.76 3.38 -4.10
N GLY A 7 -10.26 3.41 -2.86
CA GLY A 7 -10.94 2.75 -1.74
C GLY A 7 -10.09 2.60 -0.49
N THR A 8 -10.73 2.14 0.59
CA THR A 8 -10.08 1.70 1.83
C THR A 8 -10.67 0.35 2.20
N ALA A 9 -9.83 -0.64 2.51
CA ALA A 9 -10.35 -1.93 2.96
C ALA A 9 -10.97 -1.78 4.38
N LEU A 10 -12.22 -2.23 4.54
CA LEU A 10 -13.03 -2.21 5.77
C LEU A 10 -12.39 -3.04 6.91
N GLU A 11 -12.67 -2.84 8.21
CA GLU A 11 -13.31 -1.76 8.98
C GLU A 11 -12.76 -1.70 10.42
N HIS A 12 -11.74 -2.49 10.76
CA HIS A 12 -11.20 -2.57 12.13
C HIS A 12 -9.68 -2.37 12.14
N GLY A 13 -9.28 -1.19 11.65
CA GLY A 13 -7.97 -0.59 11.88
C GLY A 13 -6.80 -1.22 11.11
N ASN A 14 -6.00 -0.37 10.47
CA ASN A 14 -4.73 -0.66 9.78
C ASN A 14 -4.77 -1.15 8.32
N CYS A 15 -5.93 -1.23 7.68
CA CYS A 15 -5.92 -1.43 6.22
C CYS A 15 -5.54 -0.13 5.49
N PRO A 16 -4.69 -0.20 4.46
CA PRO A 16 -4.24 0.98 3.75
C PRO A 16 -5.33 1.55 2.84
N THR A 17 -5.22 2.83 2.53
CA THR A 17 -6.02 3.53 1.51
C THR A 17 -5.26 3.53 0.19
N LEU A 18 -5.98 3.31 -0.91
CA LEU A 18 -5.42 3.22 -2.25
C LEU A 18 -5.85 4.41 -3.11
N TYR A 19 -4.91 4.90 -3.91
CA TYR A 19 -5.13 5.94 -4.90
C TYR A 19 -4.53 5.55 -6.24
N GLU A 20 -5.16 5.97 -7.33
CA GLU A 20 -4.55 5.95 -8.66
C GLU A 20 -3.82 7.28 -8.88
N ALA A 21 -2.59 7.23 -9.38
CA ALA A 21 -1.87 8.43 -9.78
C ALA A 21 -2.32 8.93 -11.17
N GLU A 22 -1.78 10.07 -11.62
CA GLU A 22 -2.10 10.63 -12.95
C GLU A 22 -1.66 9.70 -14.09
N GLU A 23 -0.60 8.91 -13.88
CA GLU A 23 -0.14 7.90 -14.84
C GLU A 23 -0.97 6.61 -14.68
N PRO A 24 -1.63 6.13 -15.75
CA PRO A 24 -2.44 4.91 -15.67
C PRO A 24 -1.60 3.71 -15.25
N GLY A 25 -2.07 2.98 -14.23
CA GLY A 25 -1.41 1.79 -13.70
C GLY A 25 -0.58 2.03 -12.43
N ASP A 26 -0.33 3.30 -12.08
CA ASP A 26 0.39 3.64 -10.86
C ASP A 26 -0.56 3.72 -9.66
N ILE A 27 -0.24 2.93 -8.64
CA ILE A 27 -1.03 2.83 -7.41
C ILE A 27 -0.22 3.38 -6.24
N VAL A 28 -0.78 4.38 -5.56
CA VAL A 28 -0.24 4.92 -4.32
C VAL A 28 -0.95 4.27 -3.14
N VAL A 29 -0.17 3.67 -2.24
CA VAL A 29 -0.65 3.00 -1.04
C VAL A 29 -0.36 3.88 0.18
N GLN A 30 -1.41 4.40 0.81
CA GLN A 30 -1.31 5.11 2.08
C GLN A 30 -1.57 4.14 3.24
N GLY A 31 -0.56 3.87 4.05
CA GLY A 31 -0.70 3.00 5.22
C GLY A 31 0.41 3.18 6.24
N GLY A 32 0.33 2.45 7.34
CA GLY A 32 1.37 2.47 8.37
C GLY A 32 2.68 1.86 7.85
N LYS A 33 3.76 2.63 7.91
CA LYS A 33 5.11 2.16 7.57
C LYS A 33 5.49 0.94 8.41
N ARG A 34 5.95 -0.12 7.75
CA ARG A 34 6.55 -1.28 8.43
C ARG A 34 8.02 -1.01 8.71
N THR A 35 8.42 -1.28 9.95
CA THR A 35 9.79 -1.11 10.46
C THR A 35 10.32 -2.39 11.10
N ASP A 36 9.54 -3.46 11.11
CA ASP A 36 9.94 -4.74 11.67
C ASP A 36 11.08 -5.35 10.83
N PRO A 37 12.28 -5.55 11.41
CA PRO A 37 13.44 -5.99 10.65
C PRO A 37 13.31 -7.42 10.13
N GLU A 38 12.56 -8.29 10.81
CA GLU A 38 12.33 -9.66 10.37
C GLU A 38 11.41 -9.72 9.15
N TYR A 39 10.43 -8.81 9.08
CA TYR A 39 9.60 -8.63 7.88
C TYR A 39 10.41 -8.04 6.72
N LEU A 40 11.19 -6.98 7.00
CA LEU A 40 11.95 -6.28 5.96
C LEU A 40 13.06 -7.17 5.36
N ALA A 41 13.67 -8.06 6.15
CA ALA A 41 14.67 -9.00 5.67
C ALA A 41 14.12 -10.05 4.69
N GLN A 42 12.79 -10.23 4.62
CA GLN A 42 12.14 -11.16 3.69
C GLN A 42 11.81 -10.49 2.33
N LEU A 43 11.90 -9.17 2.25
CA LEU A 43 11.60 -8.42 1.03
C LEU A 43 12.75 -8.54 0.03
N ARG A 44 12.41 -8.49 -1.26
CA ARG A 44 13.36 -8.58 -2.37
C ARG A 44 13.56 -7.20 -3.00
N ASP A 45 14.77 -6.96 -3.50
CA ASP A 45 15.13 -5.78 -4.29
C ASP A 45 14.83 -4.44 -3.59
N VAL A 46 15.01 -4.38 -2.27
CA VAL A 46 14.73 -3.18 -1.45
C VAL A 46 15.72 -2.06 -1.77
N GLY A 47 15.19 -0.94 -2.26
CA GLY A 47 15.90 0.31 -2.49
C GLY A 47 15.98 1.20 -1.24
N GLU A 48 16.90 2.16 -1.27
CA GLU A 48 17.15 3.09 -0.14
C GLU A 48 15.92 3.94 0.24
N HIS A 49 15.02 4.20 -0.71
CA HIS A 49 13.85 5.06 -0.52
C HIS A 49 12.52 4.29 -0.43
N ASP A 50 12.57 2.96 -0.43
CA ASP A 50 11.35 2.16 -0.37
C ASP A 50 10.68 2.26 1.00
N THR A 51 9.35 2.27 0.98
CA THR A 51 8.52 2.22 2.17
C THR A 51 7.42 1.19 1.98
N PHE A 52 7.21 0.36 2.99
CA PHE A 52 6.31 -0.78 2.90
C PHE A 52 5.11 -0.62 3.82
N ALA A 53 3.93 -0.95 3.29
CA ALA A 53 2.67 -1.06 4.02
C ALA A 53 2.05 -2.43 3.73
N VAL A 54 1.32 -2.98 4.70
CA VAL A 54 0.63 -4.27 4.53
C VAL A 54 -0.75 -4.02 3.95
N ILE A 55 -1.09 -4.73 2.88
CA ILE A 55 -2.44 -4.77 2.33
C ILE A 55 -3.20 -5.92 2.99
N CYS A 56 -4.43 -5.65 3.45
CA CYS A 56 -5.29 -6.67 4.06
C CYS A 56 -5.70 -7.72 3.01
N SER A 57 -5.59 -9.01 3.34
CA SER A 57 -5.91 -10.13 2.43
C SER A 57 -7.35 -10.13 1.89
N GLY A 58 -8.27 -9.38 2.51
CA GLY A 58 -9.65 -9.19 2.06
C GLY A 58 -9.88 -7.91 1.25
N ALA A 59 -8.83 -7.15 0.93
CA ALA A 59 -8.89 -6.08 -0.07
C ALA A 59 -9.09 -6.74 -1.44
N VAL A 60 -10.30 -7.23 -1.69
CA VAL A 60 -10.71 -7.68 -3.00
C VAL A 60 -10.69 -6.42 -3.87
N TRP A 61 -9.72 -6.37 -4.78
CA TRP A 61 -9.71 -5.43 -5.87
C TRP A 61 -10.89 -5.81 -6.77
N CYS A 62 -12.09 -5.36 -6.41
CA CYS A 62 -13.27 -5.51 -7.25
C CYS A 62 -13.28 -4.33 -8.21
N GLY A 63 -12.64 -4.53 -9.36
CA GLY A 63 -12.68 -3.67 -10.54
C GLY A 63 -12.50 -4.54 -11.76
#